data_AF-A0A4Q1KUT1-F1
#
_entry.id   AF-A0A4Q1KUT1-F1
#
_cell.length_a   1.000
_cell.length_b   1.000
_cell.length_c   1.000
_cell.angle_alpha   90.00
_cell.angle_beta   90.00
_cell.angle_gamma   90.00
#
_symmetry.space_group_name_H-M   'P 1'
#
loop_
_entity.id
_entity.type
_entity.pdbx_description
1 polymer ?
#
loop_
_entity_poly.entity_id
_entity_poly.type
_entity_poly.pdbx_seq_one_letter_code
_entity_poly.pdbx_strand_id
1 'polypeptide(L)'
;MSLGKHLIGVPPWRSLPQGVVVYGEKDPSDGVTYYWEEWEVLGYENLDFWVEYDHDTKAVTLYRPAESEEALDPTRMRKGQVVTVTLSGRKYRTKVTEVGVGTIASLDGSFTYDLTVGQRVAYAELRTQDLVLSLEKFDDRVIDLYHGTVLDAAGQKAHFGKRVAPRDVKVNPVVAFVLILATGIGLFSACGDRDVVDDDCTPRTVEQQYDASGDPVTTDQTCYRRSVYGGGGGGLGK
;
A
#
# COMPACT_ATOMS: atom_id res chain seq x y z
N MET A 1 6.22 -12.29 3.85
CA MET A 1 7.64 -12.74 3.96
C MET A 1 7.80 -13.66 5.19
N SER A 2 9.03 -14.01 5.64
CA SER A 2 9.24 -14.75 6.89
C SER A 2 10.38 -14.13 7.69
N LEU A 3 10.14 -13.89 8.98
CA LEU A 3 11.14 -13.34 9.90
C LEU A 3 12.35 -14.27 10.03
N GLY A 4 13.54 -13.69 10.16
CA GLY A 4 14.79 -14.42 10.40
C GLY A 4 15.28 -15.26 9.22
N LYS A 5 14.61 -15.22 8.06
CA LYS A 5 15.04 -15.93 6.85
C LYS A 5 15.54 -14.94 5.81
N HIS A 6 16.78 -15.12 5.37
CA HIS A 6 17.37 -14.25 4.36
C HIS A 6 16.53 -14.23 3.07
N LEU A 7 16.37 -13.03 2.52
CA LEU A 7 15.98 -12.78 1.15
C LEU A 7 17.26 -12.58 0.35
N ILE A 8 17.44 -13.35 -0.72
CA ILE A 8 18.68 -13.34 -1.51
C ILE A 8 18.27 -13.11 -2.97
N GLY A 9 18.43 -11.87 -3.41
CA GLY A 9 18.23 -11.47 -4.79
C GLY A 9 19.46 -11.69 -5.66
N VAL A 10 19.45 -11.02 -6.82
CA VAL A 10 20.63 -10.91 -7.68
C VAL A 10 21.68 -10.07 -6.92
N PRO A 11 22.97 -10.44 -6.91
CA PRO A 11 23.99 -9.65 -6.24
C PRO A 11 23.92 -8.15 -6.62
N PRO A 12 24.05 -7.22 -5.65
CA PRO A 12 24.48 -7.44 -4.26
C PRO A 12 23.33 -7.71 -3.27
N TRP A 13 22.10 -7.94 -3.74
CA TRP A 13 20.91 -7.92 -2.89
C TRP A 13 20.82 -9.09 -1.92
N ARG A 14 20.99 -8.79 -0.63
CA ARG A 14 20.72 -9.71 0.48
C ARG A 14 20.13 -8.94 1.64
N SER A 15 18.98 -9.36 2.14
CA SER A 15 18.35 -8.74 3.30
C SER A 15 17.79 -9.77 4.28
N LEU A 16 17.44 -9.32 5.48
CA LEU A 16 16.88 -10.13 6.55
C LEU A 16 15.66 -9.42 7.15
N PRO A 17 14.43 -9.92 6.95
CA PRO A 17 13.26 -9.38 7.62
C PRO A 17 13.38 -9.59 9.14
N GLN A 18 13.36 -8.50 9.90
CA GLN A 18 13.47 -8.52 11.37
C GLN A 18 12.14 -8.28 12.08
N GLY A 19 11.26 -7.50 11.47
CA GLY A 19 9.97 -7.12 12.03
C GLY A 19 8.92 -6.96 10.93
N VAL A 20 7.66 -7.14 11.29
CA VAL A 20 6.51 -6.84 10.43
C VAL A 20 5.41 -6.19 11.23
N VAL A 21 5.00 -5.00 10.78
CA VAL A 21 3.83 -4.29 11.27
C VAL A 21 2.71 -4.43 10.25
N VAL A 22 1.50 -4.69 10.74
CA VAL A 22 0.29 -4.68 9.90
C VAL A 22 -0.55 -3.51 10.36
N TYR A 23 -0.87 -2.62 9.44
CA TYR A 23 -1.77 -1.51 9.66
C TYR A 23 -3.16 -1.82 9.12
N GLY A 24 -4.17 -1.23 9.74
CA GLY A 24 -5.51 -1.13 9.19
C GLY A 24 -6.00 0.32 9.23
N GLU A 25 -6.63 0.75 8.14
CA GLU A 25 -7.30 2.04 8.06
C GLU A 25 -8.73 1.85 7.58
N LYS A 26 -9.69 2.45 8.28
CA LYS A 26 -11.09 2.43 7.87
C LYS A 26 -11.37 3.61 6.95
N ASP A 27 -11.70 3.33 5.69
CA ASP A 27 -12.12 4.37 4.76
C ASP A 27 -13.55 4.82 5.12
N PRO A 28 -13.77 6.12 5.38
CA PRO A 28 -15.09 6.63 5.75
C PRO A 28 -16.10 6.62 4.58
N SER A 29 -15.65 6.53 3.33
CA SER A 29 -16.50 6.61 2.14
C SER A 29 -17.24 5.31 1.84
N ASP A 30 -16.63 4.16 2.11
CA ASP A 30 -17.22 2.83 1.92
C ASP A 30 -17.37 2.04 3.24
N GLY A 31 -16.74 2.50 4.32
CA GLY A 31 -16.74 1.85 5.62
C GLY A 31 -15.87 0.59 5.70
N VAL A 32 -15.09 0.28 4.67
CA VAL A 32 -14.19 -0.86 4.60
C VAL A 32 -12.89 -0.55 5.33
N THR A 33 -12.32 -1.55 5.99
CA THR A 33 -10.96 -1.44 6.54
C THR A 33 -9.98 -2.03 5.52
N TYR A 34 -9.10 -1.18 5.01
CA TYR A 34 -7.99 -1.53 4.14
C TYR A 34 -6.75 -1.86 4.97
N TYR A 35 -5.93 -2.79 4.48
CA TYR A 35 -4.78 -3.29 5.23
C TYR A 35 -3.50 -3.26 4.39
N TRP A 36 -2.38 -3.00 5.06
CA TRP A 36 -1.06 -3.17 4.49
C TRP A 36 -0.11 -3.67 5.56
N GLU A 37 0.95 -4.34 5.12
CA GLU A 37 2.02 -4.78 6.01
C GLU A 37 3.36 -4.19 5.58
N GLU A 38 4.09 -3.65 6.54
CA GLU A 38 5.44 -3.13 6.33
C GLU A 38 6.44 -4.01 7.07
N TRP A 39 7.46 -4.44 6.34
CA TRP A 39 8.52 -5.28 6.85
C TRP A 39 9.79 -4.48 6.97
N GLU A 40 10.34 -4.40 8.18
CA GLU A 40 11.67 -3.86 8.40
C GLU A 40 12.70 -4.91 7.96
N VAL A 41 13.57 -4.54 7.02
CA VAL A 41 14.56 -5.44 6.42
C VAL A 41 15.99 -4.94 6.65
N LEU A 42 16.78 -5.75 7.38
CA LEU A 42 18.19 -5.46 7.65
C LEU A 42 19.09 -5.88 6.49
N GLY A 43 20.28 -5.27 6.43
CA GLY A 43 21.40 -5.71 5.56
C GLY A 43 21.34 -5.20 4.13
N TYR A 44 20.36 -4.37 3.79
CA TYR A 44 20.31 -3.63 2.55
C TYR A 44 21.11 -2.34 2.76
N GLU A 45 22.26 -2.19 2.10
CA GLU A 45 23.14 -0.99 2.15
C GLU A 45 23.48 -0.45 3.58
N ASN A 46 23.27 -1.24 4.63
CA ASN A 46 23.35 -0.85 6.05
C ASN A 46 22.39 0.31 6.45
N LEU A 47 21.26 0.47 5.78
CA LEU A 47 20.21 1.41 6.21
C LEU A 47 18.93 0.65 6.62
N ASP A 48 17.99 1.37 7.24
CA ASP A 48 16.70 0.83 7.66
C ASP A 48 15.72 0.91 6.48
N PHE A 49 15.63 -0.20 5.73
CA PHE A 49 14.71 -0.29 4.60
C PHE A 49 13.41 -0.94 5.04
N TRP A 50 12.32 -0.51 4.40
CA TRP A 50 11.00 -1.07 4.60
C TRP A 50 10.49 -1.67 3.30
N VAL A 51 9.78 -2.79 3.42
CA VAL A 51 9.05 -3.40 2.30
C VAL A 51 7.59 -3.44 2.67
N GLU A 52 6.78 -2.68 1.94
CA GLU A 52 5.35 -2.69 2.06
C GLU A 52 4.75 -3.75 1.13
N TYR A 53 3.74 -4.45 1.62
CA TYR A 53 2.79 -5.21 0.82
C TYR A 53 1.39 -4.67 1.10
N ASP A 54 0.77 -4.10 0.07
CA ASP A 54 -0.62 -3.63 0.11
C ASP A 54 -1.56 -4.83 -0.05
N HIS A 55 -2.44 -5.08 0.92
CA HIS A 55 -3.31 -6.25 0.90
C HIS A 55 -4.41 -6.15 -0.14
N ASP A 56 -4.69 -4.98 -0.68
CA ASP A 56 -5.83 -4.73 -1.56
C ASP A 56 -5.35 -4.65 -3.02
N THR A 57 -4.35 -3.82 -3.29
CA THR A 57 -3.76 -3.69 -4.63
C THR A 57 -2.73 -4.78 -4.95
N LYS A 58 -2.26 -5.51 -3.93
CA LYS A 58 -1.16 -6.48 -4.02
C LYS A 58 0.17 -5.87 -4.47
N ALA A 59 0.27 -4.55 -4.42
CA ALA A 59 1.50 -3.82 -4.72
C ALA A 59 2.57 -4.17 -3.68
N VAL A 60 3.82 -4.13 -4.13
CA VAL A 60 4.99 -4.30 -3.27
C VAL A 60 5.87 -3.10 -3.46
N THR A 61 6.07 -2.32 -2.41
CA THR A 61 6.87 -1.10 -2.46
C THR A 61 8.11 -1.28 -1.60
N LEU A 62 9.28 -1.05 -2.19
CA LEU A 62 10.54 -0.97 -1.45
C LEU A 62 10.81 0.48 -1.10
N TYR A 63 10.87 0.77 0.19
CA TYR A 63 11.15 2.08 0.74
C TYR A 63 12.60 2.17 1.22
N ARG A 64 13.28 3.21 0.75
CA ARG A 64 14.63 3.59 1.18
C ARG A 64 14.56 4.87 2.00
N PRO A 65 15.32 5.02 3.09
CA PRO A 65 15.38 6.28 3.82
C PRO A 65 15.75 7.44 2.89
N ALA A 66 15.09 8.58 3.09
CA ALA A 66 15.36 9.82 2.40
C ALA A 66 15.26 10.99 3.38
N GLU A 67 15.94 12.09 3.05
CA GLU A 67 15.89 13.30 3.86
C GLU A 67 15.45 14.47 2.98
N SER A 68 14.59 15.33 3.53
CA SER A 68 14.20 16.60 2.92
C SER A 68 14.79 17.76 3.70
N GLU A 69 15.15 18.84 3.02
CA GLU A 69 15.55 20.08 3.68
C GLU A 69 14.36 20.79 4.37
N GLU A 70 13.15 20.58 3.84
CA GLU A 70 11.91 21.09 4.41
C GLU A 70 11.42 20.24 5.59
N ALA A 71 10.92 20.90 6.64
CA ALA A 71 10.21 20.25 7.73
C ALA A 71 8.78 19.88 7.29
N LEU A 72 8.61 18.65 6.82
CA LEU A 72 7.33 18.11 6.36
C LEU A 72 6.58 17.47 7.54
N ASP A 73 5.25 17.60 7.54
CA ASP A 73 4.39 17.00 8.57
C ASP A 73 3.13 16.43 7.89
N PRO A 74 2.96 15.10 7.84
CA PRO A 74 1.84 14.47 7.13
C PRO A 74 0.48 14.88 7.72
N THR A 75 0.41 15.24 9.02
CA THR A 75 -0.85 15.65 9.68
C THR A 75 -1.39 16.99 9.18
N ARG A 76 -0.55 17.77 8.48
CA ARG A 76 -0.91 19.08 7.93
C ARG A 76 -1.16 19.03 6.43
N MET A 77 -0.98 17.87 5.80
CA MET A 77 -1.13 17.70 4.35
C MET A 77 -2.58 17.42 3.96
N ARG A 78 -2.91 17.70 2.71
CA ARG A 78 -4.20 17.37 2.11
C ARG A 78 -3.99 16.71 0.75
N LYS A 79 -4.78 15.67 0.44
CA LYS A 79 -4.81 15.06 -0.88
C LYS A 79 -5.01 16.14 -1.96
N GLY A 80 -4.22 16.06 -3.03
CA GLY A 80 -4.22 17.04 -4.12
C GLY A 80 -3.31 18.26 -3.90
N GLN A 81 -2.87 18.53 -2.67
CA GLN A 81 -1.91 19.59 -2.37
C GLN A 81 -0.61 19.38 -3.15
N VAL A 82 0.00 20.48 -3.58
CA VAL A 82 1.33 20.45 -4.20
C VAL A 82 2.34 21.01 -3.21
N VAL A 83 3.40 20.25 -2.96
CA VAL A 83 4.45 20.55 -1.98
C VAL A 83 5.80 20.56 -2.70
N THR A 84 6.74 21.38 -2.22
CA THR A 84 8.13 21.31 -2.66
C THR A 84 8.92 20.46 -1.68
N VAL A 85 9.67 19.49 -2.22
CA VAL A 85 10.55 18.59 -1.46
C VAL A 85 11.94 18.70 -2.06
N THR A 86 12.94 18.99 -1.25
CA THR A 86 14.34 19.08 -1.66
C THR A 86 15.09 17.85 -1.18
N LEU A 87 15.42 16.94 -2.11
CA LEU A 87 16.17 15.71 -1.83
C LEU A 87 17.59 15.85 -2.38
N SER A 88 18.60 15.71 -1.50
CA SER A 88 20.02 15.82 -1.87
C SER A 88 20.34 17.08 -2.69
N GLY A 89 19.76 18.23 -2.29
CA GLY A 89 19.93 19.53 -2.96
C GLY A 89 19.11 19.73 -4.24
N ARG A 90 18.36 18.72 -4.70
CA ARG A 90 17.48 18.83 -5.87
C ARG A 90 16.02 19.03 -5.43
N LYS A 91 15.40 20.08 -5.97
CA LYS A 91 13.99 20.41 -5.72
C LYS A 91 13.05 19.61 -6.62
N TYR A 92 12.01 19.07 -6.00
CA TYR A 92 10.90 18.39 -6.65
C TYR A 92 9.59 19.07 -6.27
N ARG A 93 8.70 19.23 -7.25
CA ARG A 93 7.34 19.69 -7.02
C ARG A 93 6.43 18.47 -7.04
N THR A 94 6.05 18.00 -5.85
CA THR A 94 5.32 16.75 -5.64
C THR A 94 3.85 17.02 -5.37
N LYS A 95 2.98 16.11 -5.79
CA LYS A 95 1.56 16.14 -5.46
C LYS A 95 1.29 15.14 -4.35
N VAL A 96 0.59 15.55 -3.30
CA VAL A 96 0.09 14.65 -2.26
C VAL A 96 -1.01 13.79 -2.88
N THR A 97 -0.77 12.49 -3.04
CA THR A 97 -1.70 11.54 -3.63
C THR A 97 -2.59 10.88 -2.59
N GLU A 98 -2.09 10.78 -1.37
CA GLU A 98 -2.78 10.14 -0.25
C GLU A 98 -2.40 10.79 1.08
N VAL A 99 -3.34 10.80 2.01
CA VAL A 99 -3.14 11.15 3.42
C VAL A 99 -4.05 10.25 4.24
N GLY A 100 -3.56 9.75 5.37
CA GLY A 100 -4.31 8.79 6.17
C GLY A 100 -3.75 8.66 7.58
N VAL A 101 -4.42 7.80 8.36
CA VAL A 101 -3.95 7.40 9.68
C VAL A 101 -4.18 5.90 9.86
N GLY A 102 -3.12 5.13 9.62
CA GLY A 102 -3.09 3.70 9.88
C GLY A 102 -3.10 3.41 11.39
N THR A 103 -3.82 2.36 11.79
CA THR A 103 -3.75 1.83 13.15
C THR A 103 -3.04 0.49 13.14
N ILE A 104 -2.04 0.32 14.00
CA ILE A 104 -1.29 -0.94 14.11
C ILE A 104 -2.23 -2.06 14.59
N ALA A 105 -2.56 -2.98 13.70
CA ALA A 105 -3.41 -4.13 13.97
C ALA A 105 -2.63 -5.31 14.55
N SER A 106 -1.37 -5.50 14.13
CA SER A 106 -0.49 -6.54 14.68
C SER A 106 0.98 -6.20 14.49
N LEU A 107 1.83 -6.79 15.35
CA LEU A 107 3.28 -6.67 15.33
C LEU A 107 3.89 -8.06 15.54
N ASP A 108 5.00 -8.33 14.88
CA ASP A 108 5.82 -9.51 15.13
C ASP A 108 7.29 -9.23 14.78
N GLY A 109 8.20 -9.86 15.50
CA GLY A 109 9.64 -9.62 15.40
C GLY A 109 10.10 -8.43 16.23
N SER A 110 11.19 -7.80 15.77
CA SER A 110 11.84 -6.68 16.44
C SER A 110 11.85 -5.47 15.52
N PHE A 111 11.79 -4.27 16.10
CA PHE A 111 11.80 -3.02 15.36
C PHE A 111 12.85 -2.06 15.89
N THR A 112 13.30 -1.15 15.05
CA THR A 112 14.16 -0.02 15.47
C THR A 112 13.38 1.01 16.29
N TYR A 113 12.05 1.07 16.13
CA TYR A 113 11.14 1.94 16.88
C TYR A 113 10.33 1.18 17.93
N ASP A 114 9.92 1.88 18.99
CA ASP A 114 9.00 1.37 20.00
C ASP A 114 7.55 1.37 19.48
N LEU A 115 7.20 0.38 18.65
CA LEU A 115 5.86 0.22 18.10
C LEU A 115 4.93 -0.54 19.05
N THR A 116 3.66 -0.13 19.12
CA THR A 116 2.64 -0.80 19.96
C THR A 116 1.35 -1.08 19.18
N VAL A 117 0.73 -2.24 19.40
CA VAL A 117 -0.60 -2.55 18.84
C VAL A 117 -1.62 -1.50 19.28
N GLY A 118 -2.40 -0.99 18.33
CA GLY A 118 -3.36 0.09 18.52
C GLY A 118 -2.77 1.50 18.38
N GLN A 119 -1.45 1.64 18.21
CA GLN A 119 -0.83 2.93 17.89
C GLN A 119 -1.36 3.43 16.54
N ARG A 120 -1.58 4.74 16.46
CA ARG A 120 -1.99 5.44 15.24
C ARG A 120 -0.77 6.11 14.61
N VAL A 121 -0.55 5.88 13.33
CA VAL A 121 0.55 6.45 12.55
C VAL A 121 -0.06 7.28 11.43
N ALA A 122 0.22 8.60 11.44
CA ALA A 122 -0.25 9.47 10.38
C ALA A 122 0.72 9.40 9.21
N TYR A 123 0.20 9.33 7.99
CA TYR A 123 1.04 9.25 6.80
C TYR A 123 0.55 10.15 5.67
N ALA A 124 1.46 10.43 4.75
CA ALA A 124 1.15 11.09 3.47
C ALA A 124 2.03 10.51 2.37
N GLU A 125 1.42 10.21 1.22
CA GLU A 125 2.14 9.80 0.02
C GLU A 125 2.24 10.97 -0.95
N LEU A 126 3.46 11.24 -1.43
CA LEU A 126 3.77 12.33 -2.35
C LEU A 126 4.37 11.75 -3.63
N ARG A 127 3.84 12.15 -4.79
CA ARG A 127 4.30 11.64 -6.08
C ARG A 127 4.68 12.73 -7.08
N THR A 128 5.65 12.40 -7.92
CA THR A 128 5.83 12.98 -9.26
C THR A 128 5.71 11.86 -10.29
N GLN A 129 6.04 12.14 -11.56
CA GLN A 129 6.10 11.09 -12.59
C GLN A 129 7.15 10.01 -12.25
N ASP A 130 8.28 10.39 -11.65
CA ASP A 130 9.45 9.53 -11.47
C ASP A 130 9.83 9.32 -9.99
N LEU A 131 9.02 9.82 -9.06
CA LEU A 131 9.32 9.85 -7.64
C LEU A 131 8.08 9.48 -6.83
N VAL A 132 8.23 8.57 -5.87
CA VAL A 132 7.24 8.25 -4.86
C VAL A 132 7.90 8.47 -3.50
N LEU A 133 7.24 9.22 -2.61
CA LEU A 133 7.69 9.45 -1.25
C LEU A 133 6.61 9.05 -0.27
N SER A 134 7.00 8.38 0.82
CA SER A 134 6.15 8.15 1.98
C SER A 134 6.65 9.02 3.13
N LEU A 135 5.76 9.80 3.74
CA LEU A 135 5.99 10.50 5.00
C LEU A 135 5.20 9.81 6.09
N GLU A 136 5.86 9.43 7.16
CA GLU A 136 5.22 8.71 8.27
C GLU A 136 5.57 9.37 9.59
N LYS A 137 4.55 9.60 10.40
CA LYS A 137 4.67 10.17 11.74
C LYS A 137 4.22 9.15 12.77
N PHE A 138 5.20 8.47 13.38
CA PHE A 138 4.98 7.46 14.41
C PHE A 138 4.60 8.08 15.76
N ASP A 139 5.23 9.21 16.11
CA ASP A 139 4.93 10.05 17.27
C ASP A 139 5.31 11.52 17.02
N ASP A 140 5.24 12.39 18.03
CA ASP A 140 5.60 13.81 17.88
C ASP A 140 7.11 14.09 17.74
N ARG A 141 7.94 13.07 17.90
CA ARG A 141 9.41 13.17 17.86
C ARG A 141 9.97 12.63 16.54
N VAL A 142 9.29 11.67 15.92
CA VAL A 142 9.78 10.93 14.75
C VAL A 142 8.84 11.14 13.56
N ILE A 143 9.34 11.86 12.55
CA ILE A 143 8.76 11.92 11.22
C ILE A 143 9.82 11.41 10.25
N ASP A 144 9.52 10.31 9.59
CA ASP A 144 10.40 9.70 8.61
C ASP A 144 9.91 9.97 7.19
N LEU A 145 10.88 10.07 6.30
CA LEU A 145 10.66 10.23 4.87
C LEU A 145 11.35 9.07 4.15
N TYR A 146 10.61 8.44 3.26
CA TYR A 146 11.12 7.34 2.45
C TYR A 146 10.93 7.62 0.97
N HIS A 147 11.89 7.17 0.15
CA HIS A 147 11.76 7.05 -1.29
C HIS A 147 11.28 5.64 -1.66
N GLY A 148 10.07 5.56 -2.20
CA GLY A 148 9.41 4.32 -2.61
C GLY A 148 9.75 3.91 -4.05
N THR A 149 9.96 2.62 -4.26
CA THR A 149 10.01 1.97 -5.58
C THR A 149 9.00 0.85 -5.62
N VAL A 150 7.94 0.99 -6.43
CA VAL A 150 6.98 -0.10 -6.65
C VAL A 150 7.64 -1.19 -7.50
N LEU A 151 7.66 -2.41 -6.98
CA LEU A 151 8.35 -3.55 -7.58
C LEU A 151 7.38 -4.48 -8.31
N ASP A 152 7.59 -4.64 -9.61
CA ASP A 152 6.96 -5.71 -10.37
C ASP A 152 7.53 -7.10 -9.98
N ALA A 153 7.01 -8.17 -10.58
CA ALA A 153 7.47 -9.52 -10.26
C ALA A 153 8.96 -9.75 -10.57
N ALA A 154 9.53 -9.05 -11.56
CA ALA A 154 10.95 -9.16 -11.91
C ALA A 154 11.80 -8.41 -10.88
N GLY A 155 11.42 -7.20 -10.50
CA GLY A 155 12.03 -6.39 -9.46
C GLY A 155 12.01 -7.08 -8.10
N GLN A 156 10.89 -7.70 -7.72
CA GLN A 156 10.80 -8.49 -6.50
C GLN A 156 11.78 -9.68 -6.50
N LYS A 157 11.85 -10.43 -7.61
CA LYS A 157 12.84 -11.53 -7.73
C LYS A 157 14.27 -11.01 -7.73
N ALA A 158 14.52 -9.86 -8.38
CA ALA A 158 15.83 -9.24 -8.42
C ALA A 158 16.30 -8.81 -7.02
N HIS A 159 15.42 -8.23 -6.19
CA HIS A 159 15.79 -7.78 -4.85
C HIS A 159 15.72 -8.87 -3.78
N PHE A 160 14.76 -9.79 -3.87
CA PHE A 160 14.45 -10.72 -2.77
C PHE A 160 14.65 -12.20 -3.11
N GLY A 161 14.94 -12.52 -4.38
CA GLY A 161 15.05 -13.89 -4.89
C GLY A 161 13.73 -14.59 -5.14
N LYS A 162 12.62 -13.94 -4.80
CA LYS A 162 11.25 -14.46 -4.91
C LYS A 162 10.24 -13.33 -4.96
N ARG A 163 9.00 -13.68 -5.31
CA ARG A 163 7.87 -12.76 -5.11
C ARG A 163 7.57 -12.66 -3.62
N VAL A 164 7.24 -11.45 -3.19
CA VAL A 164 6.70 -11.21 -1.85
C VAL A 164 5.25 -11.67 -1.85
N ALA A 165 4.88 -12.31 -0.76
CA ALA A 165 3.51 -12.69 -0.44
C ALA A 165 3.20 -12.13 0.94
N PRO A 166 1.92 -11.80 1.20
CA PRO A 166 1.50 -11.28 2.49
C PRO A 166 1.77 -12.32 3.57
N ARG A 167 1.83 -11.88 4.82
CA ARG A 167 1.83 -12.79 5.95
C ARG A 167 0.50 -13.55 5.99
N ASP A 168 0.56 -14.85 6.26
CA ASP A 168 -0.63 -15.60 6.68
C ASP A 168 -1.08 -15.07 8.05
N VAL A 169 -2.08 -14.19 8.05
CA VAL A 169 -2.77 -13.79 9.27
C VAL A 169 -3.64 -14.98 9.68
N LYS A 170 -3.14 -15.81 10.60
CA LYS A 170 -3.96 -16.85 11.22
C LYS A 170 -5.06 -16.17 12.04
N VAL A 171 -6.20 -15.91 11.41
CA VAL A 171 -7.39 -15.40 12.09
C VAL A 171 -7.76 -16.45 13.14
N ASN A 172 -7.80 -16.06 14.42
CA ASN A 172 -8.16 -16.98 15.48
C ASN A 172 -9.57 -17.54 15.18
N PRO A 173 -9.76 -18.87 15.10
CA PRO A 173 -11.05 -19.46 14.72
C PRO A 173 -12.20 -19.03 15.64
N VAL A 174 -11.92 -18.61 16.88
CA VAL A 174 -12.92 -18.05 17.80
C VAL A 174 -13.52 -16.75 17.27
N VAL A 175 -12.73 -15.88 16.64
CA VAL A 175 -13.20 -14.60 16.07
C VAL A 175 -14.03 -14.85 14.81
N ALA A 176 -13.62 -15.80 13.97
CA ALA A 176 -14.39 -16.23 12.80
C ALA A 176 -15.74 -16.84 13.20
N PHE A 177 -15.78 -17.63 14.29
CA PHE A 177 -17.01 -18.26 14.78
C PHE A 177 -18.02 -17.23 15.33
N VAL A 178 -17.55 -16.18 16.00
CA VAL A 178 -18.41 -15.12 16.55
C VAL A 178 -19.04 -14.27 15.44
N LEU A 179 -18.30 -13.98 14.35
CA LEU A 179 -18.84 -13.30 13.17
C LEU A 179 -19.92 -14.13 12.46
N ILE A 180 -19.67 -15.44 12.28
CA ILE A 180 -20.64 -16.36 11.65
C ILE A 180 -21.92 -16.50 12.49
N LEU A 181 -21.81 -16.56 13.82
CA LEU A 181 -22.98 -16.62 14.70
C LEU A 181 -23.79 -15.32 14.72
N ALA A 182 -23.14 -14.16 14.57
CA ALA A 182 -23.83 -12.87 14.49
C ALA A 182 -24.61 -12.69 13.17
N THR A 183 -24.14 -13.28 12.07
CA THR A 183 -24.86 -13.31 10.78
C THR A 183 -25.80 -14.52 10.61
N GLY A 184 -25.68 -15.54 11.45
CA GLY A 184 -26.38 -16.84 11.30
C GLY A 184 -27.83 -16.92 11.79
N ILE A 185 -28.48 -15.80 12.12
CA ILE A 185 -29.90 -15.78 12.51
C ILE A 185 -30.81 -15.24 11.38
N GLY A 186 -30.26 -14.84 10.24
CA GLY A 186 -31.04 -14.36 9.10
C GLY A 186 -30.89 -15.20 7.84
N LEU A 187 -32.00 -15.77 7.38
CA LEU A 187 -32.31 -16.16 5.99
C LEU A 187 -32.01 -17.63 5.59
N PHE A 188 -33.02 -18.47 5.82
CA PHE A 188 -33.44 -19.46 4.83
C PHE A 188 -34.07 -18.75 3.62
N SER A 189 -33.84 -19.31 2.43
CA SER A 189 -34.43 -18.97 1.12
C SER A 189 -33.76 -17.85 0.30
N ALA A 190 -32.93 -18.26 -0.66
CA ALA A 190 -33.27 -18.22 -2.09
C ALA A 190 -32.09 -18.74 -2.92
N CYS A 191 -32.31 -19.84 -3.64
CA CYS A 191 -31.48 -20.20 -4.79
C CYS A 191 -31.79 -19.22 -5.93
N GLY A 192 -30.76 -18.59 -6.48
CA GLY A 192 -30.84 -17.81 -7.71
C GLY A 192 -29.44 -17.68 -8.28
N ASP A 193 -29.21 -18.33 -9.42
CA ASP A 193 -27.98 -18.17 -10.22
C ASP A 193 -27.73 -16.68 -10.48
N ARG A 194 -26.52 -16.22 -10.16
CA ARG A 194 -26.03 -14.92 -10.57
C ARG A 194 -24.72 -15.11 -11.29
N ASP A 195 -24.78 -14.90 -12.61
CA ASP A 195 -23.63 -14.69 -13.48
C ASP A 195 -22.67 -13.70 -12.83
N VAL A 196 -21.43 -14.15 -12.62
CA VAL A 196 -20.32 -13.32 -12.17
C VAL A 196 -19.91 -12.47 -13.37
N VAL A 197 -20.46 -11.26 -13.44
CA VAL A 197 -19.87 -10.18 -14.23
C VAL A 197 -18.60 -9.77 -13.49
N ASP A 198 -17.48 -10.24 -14.00
CA ASP A 198 -16.11 -9.91 -13.58
C ASP A 198 -15.79 -8.48 -14.02
N ASP A 199 -16.36 -7.50 -13.31
CA ASP A 199 -15.99 -6.09 -13.41
C ASP A 199 -15.08 -5.74 -12.23
N ASP A 200 -13.82 -6.20 -12.32
CA ASP A 200 -12.71 -5.75 -11.48
C ASP A 200 -12.39 -4.27 -11.80
N CYS A 201 -13.21 -3.37 -11.27
CA CYS A 201 -12.92 -1.96 -11.11
C CYS A 201 -12.97 -1.65 -9.62
N THR A 202 -11.80 -1.44 -9.00
CA THR A 202 -11.75 -0.76 -7.70
C THR A 202 -12.13 0.71 -7.92
N PRO A 203 -13.23 1.21 -7.33
CA PRO A 203 -13.59 2.61 -7.47
C PRO A 203 -12.58 3.45 -6.69
N ARG A 204 -11.63 4.07 -7.39
CA ARG A 204 -10.84 5.16 -6.80
C ARG A 204 -11.78 6.32 -6.58
N THR A 205 -11.80 6.82 -5.33
CA THR A 205 -12.61 7.95 -4.83
C THR A 205 -13.09 8.88 -5.95
N VAL A 206 -14.38 8.80 -6.27
CA VAL A 206 -15.01 9.72 -7.21
C VAL A 206 -15.39 10.97 -6.42
N GLU A 207 -14.81 12.12 -6.74
CA GLU A 207 -15.44 13.39 -6.36
C GLU A 207 -16.77 13.49 -7.12
N GLN A 208 -17.89 13.56 -6.39
CA GLN A 208 -19.16 13.94 -6.98
C GLN A 208 -19.03 15.36 -7.54
N GLN A 209 -19.05 15.49 -8.86
CA GLN A 209 -19.26 16.79 -9.50
C GLN A 209 -20.75 17.10 -9.55
N TYR A 210 -21.10 18.25 -8.96
CA TYR A 210 -22.42 18.85 -9.03
C TYR A 210 -22.41 19.90 -10.14
N ASP A 211 -23.50 19.98 -10.91
CA ASP A 211 -23.67 21.09 -11.85
C ASP A 211 -23.93 22.42 -11.12
N ALA A 212 -24.03 23.53 -11.86
CA ALA A 212 -24.31 24.85 -11.28
C ALA A 212 -25.70 24.98 -10.63
N SER A 213 -26.53 23.94 -10.75
CA SER A 213 -27.89 23.83 -10.22
C SER A 213 -27.95 22.95 -8.96
N GLY A 214 -26.87 22.22 -8.65
CA GLY A 214 -26.75 21.34 -7.49
C GLY A 214 -27.11 19.87 -7.76
N ASP A 215 -27.25 19.45 -9.02
CA ASP A 215 -27.59 18.07 -9.37
C ASP A 215 -26.33 17.24 -9.70
N PRO A 216 -26.26 15.95 -9.28
CA PRO A 216 -25.11 15.09 -9.53
C PRO A 216 -25.04 14.68 -11.01
N VAL A 217 -23.89 14.92 -11.66
CA VAL A 217 -23.65 14.51 -13.06
C VAL A 217 -22.86 13.21 -13.07
N THR A 218 -23.46 12.12 -13.57
CA THR A 218 -22.76 10.86 -13.85
C THR A 218 -22.05 10.95 -15.20
N THR A 219 -20.72 11.07 -15.20
CA THR A 219 -19.91 10.85 -16.41
C THR A 219 -19.56 9.37 -16.55
N ASP A 220 -19.97 8.76 -17.66
CA ASP A 220 -19.55 7.41 -18.07
C ASP A 220 -18.02 7.29 -18.07
N GLN A 221 -17.50 6.25 -17.40
CA GLN A 221 -16.06 5.98 -17.32
C GLN A 221 -15.56 5.32 -18.60
N THR A 222 -14.72 6.02 -19.36
CA THR A 222 -13.94 5.41 -20.45
C THR A 222 -12.76 4.63 -19.85
N CYS A 223 -12.91 3.31 -19.71
CA CYS A 223 -11.85 2.41 -19.23
C CYS A 223 -10.71 2.27 -20.26
N TYR A 224 -9.50 2.71 -19.88
CA TYR A 224 -8.29 2.38 -20.65
C TYR A 224 -7.63 1.10 -20.10
N ARG A 225 -7.82 0.00 -20.83
CA ARG A 225 -7.12 -1.28 -20.62
C ARG A 225 -5.71 -1.17 -21.24
N ARG A 226 -4.64 -1.39 -20.47
CA ARG A 226 -3.35 -1.82 -21.06
C ARG A 226 -3.30 -3.35 -21.03
N SER A 227 -3.38 -3.97 -22.20
CA SER A 227 -3.27 -5.42 -22.35
C SER A 227 -1.86 -5.90 -22.00
N VAL A 228 -1.74 -6.84 -21.07
CA VAL A 228 -0.49 -7.53 -20.74
C VAL A 228 -0.59 -8.98 -21.20
N TYR A 229 -0.58 -9.22 -22.53
CA TYR A 229 -0.25 -10.52 -23.14
C TYR A 229 0.12 -10.35 -24.63
N GLY A 230 1.35 -10.72 -24.99
CA GLY A 230 1.71 -11.41 -26.24
C GLY A 230 1.69 -10.65 -27.57
N GLY A 231 2.69 -9.79 -27.82
CA GLY A 231 3.02 -9.29 -29.16
C GLY A 231 4.37 -9.83 -29.64
N GLY A 232 4.48 -11.15 -29.83
CA GLY A 232 5.67 -11.83 -30.38
C GLY A 232 5.30 -12.53 -31.69
N GLY A 233 6.01 -12.16 -32.76
CA GLY A 233 5.65 -12.41 -34.16
C GLY A 233 5.58 -13.87 -34.65
N GLY A 234 4.92 -14.02 -35.80
CA GLY A 234 4.90 -15.24 -36.60
C GLY A 234 4.10 -15.01 -37.88
N GLY A 235 4.76 -14.63 -38.97
CA GLY A 235 4.11 -14.39 -40.25
C GLY A 235 3.66 -15.67 -40.95
N LEU A 236 2.68 -15.55 -41.83
CA LEU A 236 2.50 -16.40 -43.00
C LEU A 236 1.80 -15.55 -44.07
N GLY A 237 2.57 -15.16 -45.08
CA GLY A 237 2.03 -14.72 -46.36
C GLY A 237 1.78 -15.95 -47.23
N LYS A 238 0.53 -16.11 -47.66
CA LYS A 238 0.06 -16.31 -49.03
C LYS A 238 -1.45 -16.50 -49.01
#